data_AF-A0A7S2M5Q5-F1
#
_entry.id   AF-A0A7S2M5Q5-F1
#
_cell.length_a   1.000
_cell.length_b   1.000
_cell.length_c   1.000
_cell.angle_alpha   90.00
_cell.angle_beta   90.00
_cell.angle_gamma   90.00
#
_symmetry.space_group_name_H-M   'P 1'
#
loop_
_entity.id
_entity.type
_entity.pdbx_description
1 polymer ?
#
loop_
_entity_poly.entity_id
_entity_poly.type
_entity_poly.pdbx_seq_one_letter_code
_entity_poly.pdbx_strand_id
1 'polypeptide(L)'
;KASPRRSASPRKGSPARSEAPPKPAAAAPDNVGKAEVVKGTPLNTGEPTWQAQILIARSGEGGLNHSGNVRTICFRGPSRPLEDAAKADADELDKVAVDGIKAVRAKSMELQRTKNGRRP
;
A
#
# COMPACT_ATOMS: atom_id res chain seq x y z
N LYS A 1 -6.22 -60.83 5.38
CA LYS A 1 -6.83 -59.69 4.64
C LYS A 1 -6.10 -58.42 5.02
N ALA A 2 -5.55 -57.72 4.03
CA ALA A 2 -4.66 -56.55 4.19
C ALA A 2 -5.42 -55.23 4.40
N SER A 3 -4.78 -54.28 5.09
CA SER A 3 -5.25 -52.92 5.40
C SER A 3 -5.49 -52.05 4.15
N PRO A 4 -6.14 -50.87 4.31
CA PRO A 4 -5.28 -49.69 4.38
C PRO A 4 -5.60 -48.71 5.52
N ARG A 5 -4.49 -48.30 6.11
CA ARG A 5 -4.26 -47.22 7.07
C ARG A 5 -4.75 -45.90 6.47
N ARG A 6 -5.74 -45.23 7.08
CA ARG A 6 -5.99 -43.81 6.78
C ARG A 6 -4.92 -42.99 7.48
N SER A 7 -3.92 -42.55 6.71
CA SER A 7 -2.90 -41.61 7.17
C SER A 7 -3.55 -40.24 7.40
N ALA A 8 -3.87 -39.92 8.66
CA ALA A 8 -4.13 -38.55 9.06
C ALA A 8 -2.78 -37.84 9.25
N SER A 9 -2.38 -37.02 8.29
CA SER A 9 -1.20 -36.16 8.44
C SER A 9 -1.40 -35.19 9.62
N PRO A 10 -0.50 -35.17 10.61
CA PRO A 10 -0.52 -34.14 11.64
C PRO A 10 -0.13 -32.82 10.97
N ARG A 11 -1.06 -31.86 10.90
CA ARG A 11 -0.68 -30.48 10.58
C ARG A 11 0.21 -30.01 11.72
N LYS A 12 1.50 -29.82 11.45
CA LYS A 12 2.43 -29.12 12.32
C LYS A 12 1.79 -27.78 12.69
N GLY A 13 1.32 -27.67 13.93
CA GLY A 13 0.96 -26.40 14.53
C GLY A 13 2.23 -25.56 14.59
N SER A 14 2.23 -24.44 13.88
CA SER A 14 3.28 -23.44 13.97
C SER A 14 3.40 -22.97 15.44
N PRO A 15 4.62 -22.83 15.97
CA PRO A 15 4.84 -22.53 17.38
C PRO A 15 4.44 -21.10 17.71
N ALA A 16 3.94 -20.96 18.94
CA ALA A 16 4.02 -19.80 19.83
C ALA A 16 3.99 -18.41 19.16
N ARG A 17 2.84 -17.76 19.30
CA ARG A 17 2.68 -16.30 19.21
C ARG A 17 3.66 -15.67 20.22
N SER A 18 4.84 -15.28 19.75
CA SER A 18 5.74 -14.43 20.50
C SER A 18 4.97 -13.15 20.85
N GLU A 19 4.84 -12.91 22.14
CA GLU A 19 4.31 -11.70 22.74
C GLU A 19 5.15 -10.53 22.25
N ALA A 20 4.61 -9.76 21.31
CA ALA A 20 5.26 -8.54 20.86
C ALA A 20 5.18 -7.51 22.00
N PRO A 21 6.26 -6.75 22.26
CA PRO A 21 6.29 -5.73 23.33
C PRO A 21 5.18 -4.68 23.13
N PRO A 22 4.73 -3.99 24.19
CA PRO A 22 3.69 -2.97 24.09
C PRO A 22 4.11 -1.91 23.07
N LYS A 23 3.31 -1.79 22.00
CA LYS A 23 3.51 -0.80 20.95
C LYS A 23 3.57 0.59 21.60
N PRO A 24 4.59 1.41 21.33
CA PRO A 24 4.55 2.81 21.72
C PRO A 24 3.30 3.44 21.07
N ALA A 25 2.71 4.40 21.81
CA ALA A 25 1.50 5.12 21.44
C ALA A 25 1.44 5.38 19.93
N ALA A 26 0.30 5.11 19.33
CA ALA A 26 0.06 5.26 17.91
C ALA A 26 0.20 6.73 17.50
N ALA A 27 1.43 7.17 17.29
CA ALA A 27 1.73 8.29 16.44
C ALA A 27 1.09 7.95 15.10
N ALA A 28 0.17 8.81 14.63
CA ALA A 28 -0.15 8.82 13.21
C ALA A 28 1.20 8.82 12.49
N PRO A 29 1.44 7.90 11.52
CA PRO A 29 2.74 7.85 10.88
C PRO A 29 3.05 9.26 10.38
N ASP A 30 4.19 9.83 10.73
CA ASP A 30 4.56 11.23 10.44
C ASP A 30 4.50 11.60 8.93
N ASN A 31 4.26 10.60 8.08
CA ASN A 31 4.13 10.69 6.62
C ASN A 31 2.67 10.64 6.12
N VAL A 32 1.66 10.79 6.99
CA VAL A 32 0.26 10.94 6.53
C VAL A 32 0.12 12.29 5.82
N GLY A 33 -0.31 12.24 4.56
CA GLY A 33 -0.55 13.40 3.70
C GLY A 33 0.64 13.79 2.83
N LYS A 34 1.78 13.09 2.94
CA LYS A 34 2.95 13.34 2.08
C LYS A 34 3.12 12.23 1.05
N ALA A 35 3.35 12.62 -0.20
CA ALA A 35 3.70 11.68 -1.26
C ALA A 35 5.21 11.39 -1.26
N GLU A 36 5.57 10.12 -1.45
CA GLU A 36 6.95 9.63 -1.51
C GLU A 36 7.14 8.80 -2.79
N VAL A 37 8.37 8.81 -3.33
CA VAL A 37 8.75 7.93 -4.43
C VAL A 37 9.36 6.66 -3.86
N VAL A 38 8.77 5.51 -4.21
CA VAL A 38 9.19 4.20 -3.74
C VAL A 38 9.63 3.36 -4.92
N LYS A 39 10.66 2.53 -4.72
CA LYS A 39 11.07 1.54 -5.72
C LYS A 39 9.95 0.51 -5.92
N GLY A 40 9.38 0.48 -7.11
CA GLY A 40 8.34 -0.44 -7.52
C GLY A 40 8.90 -1.82 -7.85
N THR A 41 7.99 -2.78 -8.07
CA THR A 41 8.36 -4.11 -8.56
C THR A 41 9.04 -3.98 -9.93
N PRO A 42 10.24 -4.55 -10.12
CA PRO A 42 10.89 -4.53 -11.42
C PRO A 42 9.99 -5.20 -12.46
N LEU A 43 9.95 -4.64 -13.66
CA LEU A 43 9.22 -5.25 -14.78
C LEU A 43 9.95 -6.52 -15.23
N ASN A 44 9.32 -7.36 -16.06
CA ASN A 44 9.90 -8.61 -16.56
C ASN A 44 11.28 -8.43 -17.26
N THR A 45 11.62 -7.20 -17.66
CA THR A 45 12.91 -6.79 -18.23
C THR A 45 14.04 -6.68 -17.18
N GLY A 46 13.73 -6.77 -15.88
CA GLY A 46 14.69 -6.62 -14.79
C GLY A 46 15.02 -5.16 -14.42
N GLU A 47 14.46 -4.18 -15.13
CA GLU A 47 14.73 -2.77 -14.85
C GLU A 47 14.03 -2.30 -13.56
N PRO A 48 14.72 -1.51 -12.72
CA PRO A 48 14.11 -0.93 -11.53
C PRO A 48 13.00 0.02 -11.95
N THR A 49 11.83 -0.13 -11.34
CA THR A 49 10.73 0.82 -11.54
C THR A 49 10.55 1.69 -10.31
N TRP A 50 9.91 2.83 -10.51
CA TRP A 50 9.61 3.82 -9.49
C TRP A 50 8.10 4.03 -9.44
N GLN A 51 7.57 4.21 -8.24
CA GLN A 51 6.14 4.41 -8.01
C GLN A 51 5.95 5.54 -7.00
N ALA A 52 5.05 6.45 -7.30
CA ALA A 52 4.55 7.37 -6.29
C ALA A 52 3.68 6.62 -5.27
N GLN A 53 3.84 6.92 -3.99
CA GLN A 53 3.02 6.42 -2.90
C GLN A 53 2.61 7.56 -2.00
N ILE A 54 1.35 7.62 -1.58
CA ILE A 54 0.88 8.56 -0.55
C ILE A 54 0.05 7.82 0.49
N LEU A 55 0.29 8.13 1.77
CA LEU A 55 -0.54 7.67 2.88
C LEU A 55 -1.55 8.73 3.25
N ILE A 56 -2.83 8.39 3.34
CA ILE A 56 -3.87 9.33 3.77
C ILE A 56 -4.66 8.74 4.93
N ALA A 57 -4.85 9.53 5.98
CA ALA A 57 -5.72 9.16 7.08
C ALA A 57 -7.16 9.04 6.58
N ARG A 58 -7.80 7.92 6.90
CA ARG A 58 -9.23 7.75 6.71
C ARG A 58 -9.94 8.55 7.80
N SER A 59 -10.27 9.80 7.52
CA SER A 59 -11.10 10.62 8.40
C SER A 59 -12.59 10.31 8.16
N GLY A 60 -13.36 10.07 9.23
CA GLY A 60 -14.81 9.79 9.17
C GLY A 60 -15.23 8.44 9.78
N GLU A 61 -16.46 8.01 9.53
CA GLU A 61 -17.03 6.78 10.07
C GLU A 61 -16.26 5.54 9.57
N GLY A 62 -15.66 4.79 10.50
CA GLY A 62 -14.73 3.69 10.21
C GLY A 62 -13.27 4.11 9.97
N GLY A 63 -12.93 5.37 10.29
CA GLY A 63 -11.59 5.92 10.31
C GLY A 63 -10.73 5.46 11.48
N LEU A 64 -11.33 5.03 12.59
CA LEU A 64 -10.62 4.42 13.70
C LEU A 64 -10.72 2.89 13.63
N ASN A 65 -9.65 2.20 14.01
CA ASN A 65 -9.69 0.76 14.25
C ASN A 65 -10.32 0.45 15.63
N HIS A 66 -10.53 -0.84 15.93
CA HIS A 66 -11.08 -1.28 17.23
C HIS A 66 -10.22 -0.90 18.45
N SER A 67 -8.98 -0.45 18.22
CA SER A 67 -8.03 0.00 19.23
C SER A 67 -7.93 1.53 19.32
N GLY A 68 -8.79 2.28 18.60
CA GLY A 68 -8.79 3.74 18.60
C GLY A 68 -7.76 4.40 17.66
N ASN A 69 -6.99 3.64 16.88
CA ASN A 69 -5.98 4.20 15.98
C ASN A 69 -6.59 4.62 14.65
N VAL A 70 -6.16 5.77 14.12
CA VAL A 70 -6.52 6.23 12.78
C VAL A 70 -6.02 5.25 11.73
N ARG A 71 -6.93 4.75 10.89
CA ARG A 71 -6.64 3.92 9.74
C ARG A 71 -6.09 4.79 8.63
N THR A 72 -4.97 4.38 8.06
CA THR A 72 -4.40 5.01 6.88
C THR A 72 -4.69 4.16 5.64
N ILE A 73 -4.80 4.83 4.49
CA ILE A 73 -4.94 4.22 3.18
C ILE A 73 -3.73 4.61 2.36
N CYS A 74 -3.08 3.61 1.76
CA CYS A 74 -1.96 3.83 0.86
C CYS A 74 -2.48 3.89 -0.57
N PHE A 75 -2.32 5.02 -1.25
CA PHE A 75 -2.53 5.11 -2.69
C PHE A 75 -1.19 4.96 -3.41
N ARG A 76 -1.17 4.17 -4.49
CA ARG A 76 0.01 3.96 -5.32
C ARG A 76 -0.26 4.41 -6.76
N GLY A 77 0.69 5.16 -7.30
CA GLY A 77 0.72 5.60 -8.68
C GLY A 77 1.15 4.48 -9.65
N PRO A 78 1.20 4.79 -10.96
CA PRO A 78 1.73 3.88 -11.96
C PRO A 78 3.22 3.58 -11.73
N SER A 79 3.67 2.40 -12.17
CA SER A 79 5.10 2.10 -12.27
C SER A 79 5.69 2.89 -13.43
N ARG A 80 6.69 3.73 -13.17
CA ARG A 80 7.47 4.46 -14.16
C ARG A 80 8.89 3.90 -14.22
N PRO A 81 9.57 3.92 -15.38
CA PRO A 81 10.98 3.54 -15.49
C PRO A 81 11.92 4.63 -14.94
N LEU A 82 11.48 5.89 -14.99
CA LEU A 82 12.25 7.05 -14.51
C LEU A 82 11.75 7.50 -13.13
N GLU A 83 12.69 7.76 -12.22
CA GLU A 83 12.39 8.29 -10.87
C GLU A 83 11.73 9.66 -10.96
N ASP A 84 12.20 10.52 -11.86
CA ASP A 84 11.67 11.87 -12.07
C ASP A 84 10.18 11.89 -12.46
N ALA A 85 9.78 10.94 -13.31
CA ALA A 85 8.37 10.78 -13.68
C ALA A 85 7.51 10.34 -12.49
N ALA A 86 8.02 9.43 -11.65
CA ALA A 86 7.33 9.03 -10.43
C ALA A 86 7.29 10.17 -9.39
N LYS A 87 8.30 11.05 -9.38
CA LYS A 87 8.33 12.24 -8.53
C LYS A 87 7.28 13.27 -8.95
N ALA A 88 7.10 13.48 -10.26
CA ALA A 88 6.02 14.32 -10.77
C ALA A 88 4.64 13.75 -10.40
N ASP A 89 4.44 12.42 -10.56
CA ASP A 89 3.22 11.74 -10.14
C ASP A 89 2.98 11.90 -8.62
N ALA A 90 4.05 11.87 -7.80
CA ALA A 90 3.98 12.08 -6.35
C ALA A 90 3.58 13.51 -6.00
N ASP A 91 4.17 14.52 -6.64
CA ASP A 91 3.83 15.94 -6.45
C ASP A 91 2.36 16.22 -6.81
N GLU A 92 1.84 15.60 -7.88
CA GLU A 92 0.42 15.68 -8.21
C GLU A 92 -0.48 15.04 -7.14
N LEU A 93 -0.07 13.90 -6.56
CA LEU A 93 -0.80 13.24 -5.47
C LEU A 93 -0.76 14.05 -4.17
N ASP A 94 0.35 14.73 -3.88
CA ASP A 94 0.53 15.60 -2.71
C ASP A 94 -0.39 16.83 -2.80
N LYS A 95 -0.44 17.49 -3.96
CA LYS A 95 -1.34 18.63 -4.21
C LYS A 95 -2.81 18.30 -3.95
N VAL A 96 -3.29 17.14 -4.43
CA VAL A 96 -4.68 16.71 -4.22
C VAL A 96 -4.91 16.06 -2.86
N ALA A 97 -3.86 15.78 -2.09
CA ALA A 97 -3.98 15.24 -0.73
C ALA A 97 -4.72 16.20 0.20
N VAL A 98 -4.58 17.50 -0.05
CA VAL A 98 -5.26 18.58 0.68
C VAL A 98 -6.79 18.50 0.50
N ASP A 99 -7.26 18.14 -0.69
CA ASP A 99 -8.69 17.94 -1.00
C ASP A 99 -9.26 16.62 -0.44
N GLY A 100 -8.38 15.74 0.04
CA GLY A 100 -8.73 14.51 0.73
C GLY A 100 -8.81 13.25 -0.14
N ILE A 101 -9.24 12.15 0.49
CA ILE A 101 -9.12 10.78 -0.03
C ILE A 101 -9.79 10.59 -1.41
N LYS A 102 -10.93 11.24 -1.64
CA LYS A 102 -11.69 11.11 -2.90
C LYS A 102 -10.91 11.71 -4.08
N ALA A 103 -10.31 12.88 -3.88
CA ALA A 103 -9.50 13.56 -4.89
C ALA A 103 -8.24 12.75 -5.21
N VAL A 104 -7.55 12.25 -4.19
CA VAL A 104 -6.36 11.41 -4.36
C VAL A 104 -6.67 10.12 -5.08
N ARG A 105 -7.80 9.47 -4.74
CA ARG A 105 -8.25 8.27 -5.46
C ARG A 105 -8.50 8.57 -6.94
N ALA A 106 -9.22 9.66 -7.24
CA ALA A 106 -9.52 10.04 -8.62
C ALA A 106 -8.23 10.31 -9.41
N LYS A 107 -7.29 11.07 -8.82
CA LYS A 107 -6.01 11.39 -9.45
C LYS A 107 -5.12 10.16 -9.62
N SER A 108 -5.04 9.30 -8.62
CA SER A 108 -4.32 8.01 -8.71
C SER A 108 -4.88 7.14 -9.85
N MET A 109 -6.21 7.08 -10.01
CA MET A 109 -6.83 6.35 -11.13
C MET A 109 -6.54 6.99 -12.49
N GLU A 110 -6.54 8.31 -12.58
CA GLU A 110 -6.16 9.06 -13.80
C GLU A 110 -4.71 8.74 -14.20
N LEU A 111 -3.77 8.87 -13.25
CA LEU A 111 -2.36 8.57 -13.47
C LEU A 111 -2.16 7.10 -13.89
N GLN A 112 -2.88 6.16 -13.27
CA GLN A 112 -2.82 4.74 -13.67
C GLN A 112 -3.32 4.49 -15.10
N ARG A 113 -4.27 5.28 -15.61
CA ARG A 113 -4.71 5.18 -17.02
C ARG A 113 -3.62 5.61 -17.99
N THR A 114 -2.80 6.58 -17.62
CA THR A 114 -1.67 7.05 -18.46
C THR A 114 -0.49 6.09 -18.52
N LYS A 115 -0.46 5.03 -17.69
CA LYS A 115 0.67 4.10 -17.53
C LYS A 115 1.13 3.44 -18.84
N ASN A 116 0.23 3.23 -19.80
CA ASN A 116 0.50 2.39 -20.97
C ASN A 116 0.35 3.09 -22.33
N GLY A 117 0.27 4.43 -22.40
CA GLY A 117 -0.06 5.09 -23.67
C GLY A 117 -1.42 4.64 -24.22
N ARG A 118 -2.29 4.07 -23.37
CA ARG A 118 -3.67 3.75 -23.70
C ARG A 118 -4.47 5.06 -23.67
N ARG A 119 -4.23 5.88 -24.70
CA ARG A 119 -5.07 7.01 -25.06
C ARG A 119 -6.51 6.49 -25.24
N PRO A 120 -7.54 7.23 -24.79
CA PRO A 120 -8.94 6.81 -24.92
C PRO A 120 -9.31 6.42 -26.34
#